data_AF-A0A7S3BR66-F1
#
_entry.id   AF-A0A7S3BR66-F1
#
_cell.length_a   1.000
_cell.length_b   1.000
_cell.length_c   1.000
_cell.angle_alpha   90.00
_cell.angle_beta   90.00
_cell.angle_gamma   90.00
#
_symmetry.space_group_name_H-M   'P 1'
#
loop_
_entity.id
_entity.type
_entity.pdbx_description
1 polymer ?
#
loop_
_entity_poly.entity_id
_entity_poly.type
_entity_poly.pdbx_seq_one_letter_code
_entity_poly.pdbx_strand_id
1 'polypeptide(L)'
;MADLENGLWAGDQKVAPAPTINYQYVTAMAKGKKGGFALKGGNGQGGTLRTLHEGARPEGYEQMKKQGAIILGIGGDNSCSAIGTFYEGAMTASYTADATDAAVQANIVAAGYGH
;
A
#
# COMPACT_ATOMS: atom_id res chain seq x y z
N MET A 1 1.93 1.64 5.34
CA MET A 1 1.15 2.87 5.58
C MET A 1 0.73 3.45 4.23
N ALA A 2 -0.26 4.34 4.20
CA ALA A 2 -0.58 5.17 3.05
C ALA A 2 -0.24 6.63 3.34
N ASP A 3 0.46 7.28 2.41
CA ASP A 3 0.58 8.73 2.39
C ASP A 3 -0.71 9.32 1.82
N LEU A 4 -1.42 10.10 2.63
CA LEU A 4 -2.64 10.79 2.23
C LEU A 4 -2.47 12.31 2.20
N GLU A 5 -1.23 12.81 2.23
CA GLU A 5 -0.82 14.20 2.47
C GLU A 5 -0.97 14.64 3.94
N ASN A 6 0.02 15.38 4.45
CA ASN A 6 0.14 15.81 5.85
C ASN A 6 0.07 14.66 6.89
N GLY A 7 0.33 13.42 6.49
CA GLY A 7 0.36 12.26 7.38
C GLY A 7 0.60 10.94 6.67
N LEU A 8 1.27 10.02 7.37
CA LEU A 8 1.40 8.61 7.01
C LEU A 8 0.46 7.78 7.88
N TRP A 9 -0.47 7.08 7.23
CA TRP A 9 -1.60 6.45 7.90
C TRP A 9 -1.48 4.93 7.86
N ALA A 10 -1.45 4.30 9.04
CA ALA A 10 -1.57 2.85 9.18
C ALA A 10 -3.03 2.37 9.33
N GLY A 11 -3.95 3.30 9.57
CA GLY A 11 -5.38 3.08 9.74
C GLY A 11 -6.12 4.42 9.68
N ASP A 12 -7.31 4.49 10.26
CA ASP A 12 -8.15 5.69 10.36
C ASP A 12 -7.67 6.70 11.42
N GLN A 13 -6.76 6.29 12.31
CA GLN A 13 -6.19 7.13 13.36
C GLN A 13 -4.74 7.53 13.05
N LYS A 14 -4.34 8.72 13.52
CA LYS A 14 -2.97 9.26 13.29
C LYS A 14 -1.90 8.38 13.92
N VAL A 15 -2.22 7.77 15.05
CA VAL A 15 -1.40 6.74 15.70
C VAL A 15 -2.22 5.47 15.70
N ALA A 16 -1.95 4.60 14.72
CA ALA A 16 -2.60 3.30 14.60
C ALA A 16 -1.54 2.19 14.75
N PRO A 17 -1.79 1.16 15.56
CA PRO A 17 -0.87 0.04 15.70
C PRO A 17 -0.79 -0.70 14.36
N ALA A 18 0.43 -0.86 13.84
CA ALA A 18 0.71 -1.66 12.66
C ALA A 18 1.76 -2.72 12.99
N PRO A 19 1.60 -3.97 12.53
CA PRO A 19 2.65 -4.96 12.70
C PRO A 19 3.87 -4.58 11.85
N THR A 20 5.06 -4.85 12.38
CA THR A 20 6.30 -4.77 11.60
C THR A 20 6.25 -5.75 10.43
N ILE A 21 6.64 -5.29 9.24
CA ILE A 21 6.86 -6.14 8.07
C ILE A 21 8.36 -6.38 7.97
N ASN A 22 8.78 -7.64 8.11
CA ASN A 22 10.19 -8.02 8.13
C ASN A 22 10.47 -9.12 7.09
N TYR A 23 10.38 -8.76 5.81
CA TYR A 23 10.70 -9.64 4.68
C TYR A 23 11.71 -8.94 3.76
N GLN A 24 12.59 -9.71 3.13
CA GLN A 24 13.57 -9.17 2.18
C GLN A 24 12.90 -8.58 0.93
N TYR A 25 11.85 -9.24 0.45
CA TYR A 25 10.98 -8.76 -0.62
C TYR A 25 9.56 -8.63 -0.06
N VAL A 26 8.98 -7.45 -0.18
CA VAL A 26 7.66 -7.13 0.37
C VAL A 26 6.70 -6.83 -0.76
N THR A 27 5.57 -7.52 -0.78
CA THR A 27 4.40 -7.06 -1.53
C THR A 27 3.62 -6.09 -0.65
N ALA A 28 3.45 -4.85 -1.10
CA ALA A 28 2.63 -3.85 -0.43
C ALA A 28 1.50 -3.39 -1.35
N MET A 29 0.28 -3.34 -0.83
CA MET A 29 -0.89 -2.85 -1.56
C MET A 29 -1.61 -1.77 -0.75
N ALA A 30 -1.89 -0.65 -1.41
CA ALA A 30 -2.75 0.41 -0.90
C ALA A 30 -3.92 0.61 -1.87
N LYS A 31 -5.14 0.55 -1.36
CA LYS A 31 -6.37 0.61 -2.16
C LYS A 31 -7.29 1.68 -1.61
N GLY A 32 -7.93 2.47 -2.46
CA GLY A 32 -8.79 3.57 -2.03
C GLY A 32 -10.16 3.57 -2.70
N LYS A 33 -11.22 3.72 -1.90
CA LYS A 33 -12.60 3.89 -2.35
C LYS A 33 -13.24 5.11 -1.67
N LYS A 34 -14.45 5.48 -2.07
CA LYS A 34 -15.22 6.55 -1.40
C LYS A 34 -15.37 6.19 0.08
N GLY A 35 -14.97 7.09 0.97
CA GLY A 35 -15.08 6.91 2.43
C GLY A 35 -14.14 5.88 3.06
N GLY A 36 -13.31 5.17 2.29
CA GLY A 36 -12.47 4.11 2.85
C GLY A 36 -11.18 3.83 2.11
N PHE A 37 -10.32 3.06 2.76
CA PHE A 37 -9.09 2.53 2.18
C PHE A 37 -8.70 1.21 2.81
N ALA A 38 -7.80 0.50 2.15
CA ALA A 38 -7.19 -0.70 2.68
C ALA A 38 -5.69 -0.71 2.46
N LEU A 39 -5.02 -1.40 3.38
CA LEU A 39 -3.61 -1.73 3.32
C LEU A 39 -3.48 -3.25 3.42
N LYS A 40 -2.71 -3.84 2.50
CA LYS A 40 -2.32 -5.24 2.57
C LYS A 40 -0.81 -5.37 2.43
N GLY A 41 -0.24 -6.35 3.11
CA GLY A 41 1.19 -6.63 3.08
C GLY A 41 1.47 -8.12 3.08
N GLY A 42 2.51 -8.55 2.39
CA GLY A 42 2.91 -9.95 2.31
C GLY A 42 4.39 -10.11 1.98
N ASN A 43 4.88 -11.34 2.10
CA ASN A 43 6.22 -11.72 1.66
C ASN A 43 6.20 -11.94 0.14
N GLY A 44 7.04 -11.25 -0.62
CA GLY A 44 7.15 -11.42 -2.07
C GLY A 44 7.71 -12.78 -2.48
N GLN A 45 8.32 -13.52 -1.56
CA GLN A 45 8.89 -14.84 -1.81
C GLN A 45 7.97 -16.00 -1.40
N GLY A 46 6.81 -15.73 -0.79
CA GLY A 46 5.89 -16.79 -0.40
C GLY A 46 4.66 -16.34 0.39
N GLY A 47 3.71 -17.26 0.55
CA GLY A 47 2.51 -17.04 1.36
C GLY A 47 1.50 -16.05 0.75
N THR A 48 0.55 -15.63 1.59
CA THR A 48 -0.59 -14.79 1.20
C THR A 48 -0.45 -13.35 1.72
N LEU A 49 -1.31 -12.46 1.22
CA LEU A 49 -1.44 -11.11 1.74
C LEU A 49 -2.19 -11.10 3.07
N ARG A 50 -1.64 -10.36 4.04
CA ARG A 50 -2.35 -9.99 5.27
C ARG A 50 -3.04 -8.65 5.07
N THR A 51 -4.31 -8.56 5.43
CA THR A 51 -5.01 -7.28 5.59
C THR A 51 -4.49 -6.59 6.85
N LEU A 52 -3.91 -5.40 6.67
CA LEU A 52 -3.38 -4.54 7.73
C LEU A 52 -4.40 -3.49 8.14
N HIS A 53 -5.19 -3.01 7.17
CA HIS A 53 -6.33 -2.12 7.36
C HIS A 53 -7.35 -2.37 6.26
N GLU A 54 -8.63 -2.33 6.60
CA GLU A 54 -9.75 -2.21 5.66
C GLU A 54 -10.86 -1.47 6.43
N GLY A 55 -11.13 -0.23 6.04
CA GLY A 55 -12.08 0.57 6.80
C GLY A 55 -12.14 2.01 6.36
N ALA A 56 -12.63 2.84 7.28
CA ALA A 56 -12.83 4.26 7.07
C ALA A 56 -11.51 4.99 6.74
N ARG A 57 -11.65 6.15 6.11
CA ARG A 57 -10.58 7.15 6.02
C ARG A 57 -10.40 7.82 7.39
N PRO A 58 -9.22 8.41 7.65
CA PRO A 58 -9.08 9.36 8.73
C PRO A 58 -10.05 10.53 8.59
N GLU A 59 -10.42 11.11 9.73
CA GLU A 59 -11.30 12.28 9.79
C GLU A 59 -10.74 13.43 8.92
N GLY A 60 -11.59 13.99 8.05
CA GLY A 60 -11.23 15.06 7.12
C GLY A 60 -10.66 14.57 5.78
N TYR A 61 -10.46 13.26 5.59
CA TYR A 61 -9.95 12.63 4.38
C TYR A 61 -10.99 11.77 3.63
N GLU A 62 -12.27 11.87 3.98
CA GLU A 62 -13.36 11.05 3.42
C GLU A 62 -13.53 11.31 1.91
N GLN A 63 -13.37 12.57 1.49
CA GLN A 63 -13.30 12.98 0.09
C GLN A 63 -11.86 13.32 -0.31
N MET A 64 -11.19 12.36 -0.92
CA MET A 64 -9.84 12.54 -1.44
C MET A 64 -9.81 13.46 -2.68
N LYS A 65 -8.91 14.45 -2.69
CA LYS A 65 -8.64 15.34 -3.83
C LYS A 65 -7.37 14.91 -4.58
N LYS A 66 -7.37 13.68 -5.10
CA LYS A 66 -6.22 13.12 -5.83
C LYS A 66 -5.95 13.94 -7.11
N GLN A 67 -4.69 14.27 -7.36
CA GLN A 67 -4.27 15.06 -8.53
C GLN A 67 -3.80 14.22 -9.72
N GLY A 68 -3.58 12.92 -9.53
CA GLY A 68 -3.28 11.97 -10.62
C GLY A 68 -1.79 11.88 -11.01
N ALA A 69 -0.91 12.66 -10.38
CA ALA A 69 0.53 12.51 -10.55
C ALA A 69 1.03 11.17 -9.96
N ILE A 70 2.17 10.70 -10.46
CA ILE A 70 2.85 9.49 -10.01
C ILE A 70 4.24 9.90 -9.51
N ILE A 71 4.59 9.42 -8.32
CA ILE A 71 5.88 9.65 -7.68
C ILE A 71 6.49 8.33 -7.22
N LEU A 72 7.81 8.28 -7.11
CA LEU A 72 8.56 7.12 -6.64
C LEU A 72 9.75 7.57 -5.79
N GLY A 73 9.87 7.04 -4.58
CA GLY A 73 11.00 7.31 -3.67
C GLY A 73 11.00 8.69 -3.00
N ILE A 74 10.02 9.54 -3.28
CA ILE A 74 9.86 10.89 -2.71
C ILE A 74 8.42 11.14 -2.26
N GLY A 75 8.21 12.17 -1.45
CA GLY A 75 6.89 12.70 -1.10
C GLY A 75 6.29 13.58 -2.20
N GLY A 76 4.99 13.89 -2.09
CA GLY A 76 4.27 14.71 -3.07
C GLY A 76 4.77 16.16 -3.17
N ASP A 77 5.45 16.63 -2.12
CA ASP A 77 6.07 17.95 -2.01
C ASP A 77 7.57 17.96 -2.37
N ASN A 78 8.08 16.88 -2.98
CA ASN A 78 9.50 16.66 -3.29
C ASN A 78 10.40 16.41 -2.06
N SER A 79 9.84 16.05 -0.90
CA SER A 79 10.61 15.50 0.22
C SER A 79 11.35 14.22 -0.20
N CYS A 80 12.69 14.22 -0.15
CA CYS A 80 13.53 13.22 -0.84
C CYS A 80 14.57 12.51 0.06
N SER A 81 14.37 12.52 1.37
CA SER A 81 15.32 11.92 2.32
C SER A 81 15.11 10.42 2.55
N ALA A 82 14.00 9.86 2.09
CA ALA A 82 13.70 8.44 2.22
C ALA A 82 14.59 7.58 1.29
N ILE A 83 14.90 6.37 1.74
CA ILE A 83 15.68 5.40 0.98
C ILE A 83 14.87 4.11 0.91
N GLY A 84 14.80 3.51 -0.28
CA GLY A 84 14.14 2.23 -0.51
C GLY A 84 14.47 1.67 -1.89
N THR A 85 14.10 0.40 -2.09
CA THR A 85 14.28 -0.30 -3.37
C THR A 85 12.91 -0.60 -3.96
N PHE A 86 12.72 -0.23 -5.22
CA PHE A 86 11.53 -0.56 -6.00
C PHE A 86 11.88 -1.59 -7.06
N TYR A 87 11.10 -2.67 -7.14
CA TYR A 87 11.26 -3.72 -8.13
C TYR A 87 10.18 -3.63 -9.21
N GLU A 88 8.92 -3.70 -8.78
CA GLU A 88 7.75 -3.61 -9.66
C GLU A 88 6.54 -3.03 -8.92
N GLY A 89 5.59 -2.50 -9.70
CA GLY A 89 4.36 -1.91 -9.16
C GLY A 89 3.44 -1.39 -10.24
N ALA A 90 2.18 -1.21 -9.88
CA ALA A 90 1.15 -0.71 -10.79
C ALA A 90 0.12 0.15 -10.03
N MET A 91 -0.56 1.02 -10.77
CA MET A 91 -1.74 1.74 -10.30
C MET A 91 -2.97 1.29 -11.09
N THR A 92 -4.09 1.10 -10.41
CA THR A 92 -5.35 0.69 -11.04
C THR A 92 -6.39 1.81 -10.92
N ALA A 93 -7.34 1.85 -11.86
CA ALA A 93 -8.40 2.85 -11.88
C ALA A 93 -9.48 2.60 -10.79
N SER A 94 -9.59 1.37 -10.29
CA SER A 94 -10.71 0.91 -9.46
C SER A 94 -10.25 0.09 -8.26
N TYR A 95 -11.11 0.06 -7.24
CA TYR A 95 -10.92 -0.80 -6.07
C TYR A 95 -11.03 -2.28 -6.47
N THR A 96 -9.94 -3.03 -6.33
CA THR A 96 -9.89 -4.45 -6.67
C THR A 96 -10.63 -5.32 -5.64
N ALA A 97 -11.04 -6.52 -6.04
CA ALA A 97 -11.55 -7.53 -5.12
C ALA A 97 -10.39 -8.31 -4.46
N ASP A 98 -10.63 -8.94 -3.32
CA ASP A 98 -9.61 -9.72 -2.59
C ASP A 98 -9.06 -10.89 -3.41
N ALA A 99 -9.91 -11.51 -4.25
CA ALA A 99 -9.48 -12.56 -5.17
C ALA A 99 -8.47 -12.04 -6.21
N THR A 100 -8.65 -10.81 -6.71
CA THR A 100 -7.70 -10.18 -7.63
C THR A 100 -6.37 -9.92 -6.93
N ASP A 101 -6.40 -9.39 -5.71
CA ASP A 101 -5.19 -9.13 -4.92
C ASP A 101 -4.42 -10.44 -4.63
N ALA A 102 -5.14 -11.51 -4.28
CA ALA A 102 -4.56 -12.82 -4.02
C ALA A 102 -3.93 -13.44 -5.28
N ALA A 103 -4.57 -13.28 -6.44
CA ALA A 103 -4.01 -13.75 -7.71
C ALA A 103 -2.72 -13.01 -8.08
N VAL A 104 -2.67 -11.69 -7.86
CA VAL A 104 -1.44 -10.90 -8.06
C VAL A 104 -0.34 -11.34 -7.11
N GLN A 105 -0.64 -11.55 -5.82
CA GLN A 105 0.35 -12.08 -4.86
C GLN A 105 0.89 -13.44 -5.28
N ALA A 106 0.02 -14.37 -5.69
CA ALA A 106 0.45 -15.68 -6.15
C ALA A 106 1.37 -15.57 -7.37
N ASN A 107 1.10 -14.63 -8.27
CA ASN A 107 1.96 -14.36 -9.42
C ASN A 107 3.33 -13.78 -9.02
N ILE A 108 3.37 -12.83 -8.07
CA ILE A 108 4.64 -12.27 -7.54
C ILE A 108 5.49 -13.37 -6.90
N VAL A 109 4.87 -14.24 -6.09
CA VAL A 109 5.57 -15.39 -5.48
C VAL A 109 6.14 -16.31 -6.56
N ALA A 110 5.37 -16.58 -7.61
CA ALA A 110 5.82 -17.42 -8.72
C ALA A 110 6.96 -16.79 -9.55
N ALA A 111 7.16 -15.47 -9.47
CA ALA A 111 8.28 -14.79 -10.13
C ALA A 111 9.65 -15.15 -9.51
N GLY A 112 9.67 -15.64 -8.26
CA GLY A 112 10.88 -16.20 -7.66
C GLY A 112 11.95 -15.17 -7.25
N TYR A 113 11.55 -14.02 -6.70
CA TYR A 113 12.50 -13.02 -6.21
C TYR A 113 13.54 -13.60 -5.23
N GLY A 114 14.82 -13.30 -5.49
CA GLY A 114 15.93 -13.70 -4.63
C GLY A 114 16.35 -15.18 -4.74
N HIS A 115 15.87 -15.89 -5.76
CA HIS A 115 16.37 -17.22 -6.15
C HIS A 115 17.52 -17.14 -7.17
#